data_AF-A0AAU4LBZ7-F1
#
_entry.id   AF-A0AAU4LBZ7-F1
#
_cell.length_a   1.000
_cell.length_b   1.000
_cell.length_c   1.000
_cell.angle_alpha   90.00
_cell.angle_beta   90.00
_cell.angle_gamma   90.00
#
_symmetry.space_group_name_H-M   'P 1'
#
loop_
_entity.id
_entity.type
_entity.pdbx_description
1 polymer ?
#
loop_
_entity_poly.entity_id
_entity_poly.type
_entity_poly.pdbx_seq_one_letter_code
_entity_poly.pdbx_strand_id
1 'polypeptide(L)'
;MPEARSFLRHVLSEWEVTDRADDMLTGVSELATNAVRHGLPPGGRFAVEVSLDDGCLRIEVHDATWRHPRMSRPTAEATAGRGLLLVNALADVWGVKPHAVSGKTVWTEFKVKTRQELPSGATRC
;
A
#
# COMPACT_ATOMS: atom_id res chain seq x y z
N MET A 1 -2.57 -8.61 7.74
CA MET A 1 -1.14 -8.83 7.99
C MET A 1 -0.65 -7.86 9.06
N PRO A 2 -0.57 -8.30 10.33
CA PRO A 2 -0.22 -7.43 11.47
C PRO A 2 1.16 -6.76 11.33
N GLU A 3 2.15 -7.47 10.80
CA GLU A 3 3.54 -6.99 10.70
C GLU A 3 3.65 -5.81 9.74
N ALA A 4 3.01 -5.90 8.57
CA ALA A 4 2.96 -4.83 7.59
C ALA A 4 2.23 -3.58 8.12
N ARG A 5 1.14 -3.77 8.87
CA ARG A 5 0.42 -2.66 9.54
C ARG A 5 1.28 -2.00 10.61
N SER A 6 1.95 -2.79 11.46
CA SER A 6 2.78 -2.26 12.53
C SER A 6 3.97 -1.49 11.99
N PHE A 7 4.62 -2.01 10.94
CA PHE A 7 5.68 -1.30 10.22
C PHE A 7 5.19 0.04 9.68
N LEU A 8 4.10 0.05 8.91
CA LEU A 8 3.59 1.30 8.34
C LEU A 8 3.16 2.29 9.43
N ARG A 9 2.51 1.83 10.51
CA ARG A 9 2.14 2.70 11.63
C ARG A 9 3.37 3.38 12.27
N HIS A 10 4.48 2.66 12.38
CA HIS A 10 5.73 3.21 12.90
C HIS A 10 6.26 4.31 11.97
N VAL A 11 6.33 4.03 10.66
CA VAL A 11 6.77 5.00 9.65
C VAL A 11 5.90 6.26 9.64
N LEU A 12 4.57 6.11 9.63
CA LEU A 12 3.63 7.24 9.66
C LEU A 12 3.80 8.10 10.91
N SER A 13 4.06 7.46 12.07
CA SER A 13 4.32 8.18 13.31
C SER A 13 5.64 8.94 13.28
N GLU A 14 6.71 8.33 12.73
CA GLU A 14 8.03 8.95 12.60
C GLU A 14 7.99 10.16 11.67
N TRP A 15 7.22 10.07 10.58
CA TRP A 15 7.08 11.14 9.60
C TRP A 15 5.97 12.15 9.93
N GLU A 16 5.35 12.02 11.11
CA GLU A 16 4.22 12.83 11.57
C GLU A 16 3.04 12.88 10.57
N VAL A 17 2.86 11.84 9.74
CA VAL A 17 1.75 11.72 8.79
C VAL A 17 0.55 11.12 9.51
N THR A 18 -0.43 11.96 9.83
CA THR A 18 -1.69 11.54 10.46
C THR A 18 -2.85 11.51 9.47
N ASP A 19 -2.73 12.26 8.38
CA ASP A 19 -3.75 12.32 7.33
C ASP A 19 -3.92 10.95 6.68
N ARG A 20 -5.17 10.50 6.56
CA ARG A 20 -5.55 9.24 5.89
C ARG A 20 -4.83 7.98 6.39
N ALA A 21 -4.31 7.98 7.63
CA ALA A 21 -3.55 6.86 8.17
C ALA A 21 -4.32 5.52 8.14
N ASP A 22 -5.62 5.53 8.43
CA ASP A 22 -6.45 4.33 8.40
C ASP A 22 -6.62 3.75 6.98
N ASP A 23 -6.72 4.62 5.96
CA ASP A 23 -6.78 4.24 4.56
C ASP A 23 -5.48 3.52 4.16
N MET A 24 -4.33 4.11 4.51
CA MET A 24 -3.01 3.55 4.20
C MET A 24 -2.77 2.22 4.91
N LEU A 25 -3.12 2.13 6.20
CA LEU A 25 -3.02 0.91 6.98
C LEU A 25 -3.90 -0.20 6.39
N THR A 26 -5.07 0.15 5.86
CA THR A 26 -5.95 -0.79 5.15
C THR A 26 -5.34 -1.21 3.82
N GLY A 27 -4.85 -0.25 3.02
CA GLY A 27 -4.16 -0.51 1.76
C GLY A 27 -2.99 -1.49 1.92
N VAL A 28 -2.04 -1.23 2.83
CA VAL A 28 -0.89 -2.11 3.05
C VAL A 28 -1.32 -3.51 3.54
N SER A 29 -2.41 -3.60 4.30
CA SER A 29 -2.94 -4.89 4.78
C SER A 29 -3.45 -5.73 3.63
N GLU A 30 -4.19 -5.13 2.72
CA GLU A 30 -4.74 -5.81 1.54
C GLU A 30 -3.61 -6.20 0.59
N LEU A 31 -2.64 -5.31 0.33
CA LEU A 31 -1.49 -5.61 -0.53
C LEU A 31 -0.64 -6.76 0.03
N ALA A 32 -0.29 -6.72 1.32
CA ALA A 32 0.49 -7.77 1.96
C ALA A 32 -0.28 -9.11 2.02
N THR A 33 -1.59 -9.06 2.27
CA THR A 33 -2.44 -10.27 2.25
C THR A 33 -2.50 -10.87 0.85
N ASN A 34 -2.59 -10.03 -0.18
CA ASN A 34 -2.57 -10.46 -1.57
C ASN A 34 -1.21 -11.09 -1.95
N ALA A 35 -0.10 -10.51 -1.51
CA ALA A 35 1.24 -11.06 -1.72
C ALA A 35 1.38 -12.46 -1.09
N VAL A 36 0.96 -12.65 0.16
CA VAL A 36 1.02 -13.94 0.86
C VAL A 36 0.11 -14.99 0.21
N ARG A 37 -1.12 -14.61 -0.17
CA ARG A 37 -2.10 -15.56 -0.71
C ARG A 37 -1.84 -15.97 -2.16
N HIS A 38 -1.28 -15.07 -2.97
CA HIS A 38 -1.25 -15.26 -4.42
C HIS A 38 0.15 -15.14 -5.05
N GLY A 39 1.10 -14.49 -4.38
CA GLY A 39 2.48 -14.34 -4.84
C GLY A 39 3.38 -15.46 -4.30
N LEU A 40 3.43 -15.64 -2.98
CA LEU A 40 4.51 -16.37 -2.31
C LEU A 40 4.41 -17.90 -2.42
N PRO A 41 5.49 -18.63 -2.78
CA PRO A 41 5.60 -20.05 -2.48
C PRO A 41 5.62 -20.28 -0.96
N PRO A 42 5.39 -21.50 -0.46
CA PRO A 42 5.55 -21.81 0.96
C PRO A 42 6.92 -21.33 1.48
N GLY A 43 6.91 -20.48 2.52
CA GLY A 43 8.13 -19.88 3.09
C GLY A 43 8.70 -18.67 2.33
N GLY A 44 8.02 -18.19 1.28
CA GLY A 44 8.38 -16.96 0.57
C GLY A 44 8.27 -15.72 1.46
N ARG A 45 8.97 -14.65 1.08
CA ARG A 45 8.96 -13.36 1.78
C ARG A 45 8.50 -12.25 0.84
N PHE A 46 7.86 -11.25 1.41
CA PHE A 46 7.59 -9.97 0.75
C PHE A 46 8.33 -8.86 1.50
N ALA A 47 8.59 -7.75 0.82
CA ALA A 47 9.11 -6.53 1.43
C ALA A 47 8.07 -5.41 1.31
N VAL A 48 8.03 -4.53 2.30
CA VAL A 48 7.25 -3.29 2.25
C VAL A 48 8.24 -2.14 2.24
N GLU A 49 8.07 -1.26 1.27
CA GLU A 49 8.83 -0.01 1.15
C GLU A 49 7.85 1.15 1.19
N VAL A 50 8.23 2.22 1.89
CA VAL A 50 7.42 3.42 2.03
C VAL A 50 8.33 4.59 1.67
N SER A 51 7.82 5.50 0.85
CA SER A 51 8.47 6.76 0.50
C SER A 51 7.47 7.90 0.60
N LEU A 52 7.97 9.10 0.91
CA LEU A 52 7.19 10.32 0.95
C LEU A 52 7.95 11.36 0.14
N ASP A 53 7.35 11.84 -0.94
CA ASP A 53 7.90 12.87 -1.81
C ASP A 53 6.79 13.85 -2.21
N ASP A 54 7.06 15.15 -2.12
CA ASP A 54 6.14 16.24 -2.49
C ASP A 54 4.68 16.05 -2.05
N GLY A 55 4.46 15.66 -0.78
CA GLY A 55 3.12 15.42 -0.23
C GLY A 55 2.42 14.17 -0.79
N CYS A 56 3.15 13.29 -1.45
CA CYS A 56 2.66 11.99 -1.92
C CYS A 56 3.37 10.86 -1.16
N LEU A 57 2.59 10.12 -0.37
CA LEU A 57 3.06 8.92 0.31
C LEU A 57 2.81 7.70 -0.59
N ARG A 58 3.89 7.01 -0.94
CA ARG A 58 3.87 5.81 -1.76
C ARG A 58 4.23 4.59 -0.92
N ILE A 59 3.37 3.58 -0.94
CA ILE A 59 3.58 2.28 -0.30
C ILE A 59 3.75 1.24 -1.39
N GLU A 60 4.83 0.50 -1.33
CA GLU A 60 5.17 -0.56 -2.25
C GLU A 60 5.28 -1.90 -1.53
N VAL A 61 4.65 -2.93 -2.08
CA VAL A 61 4.79 -4.32 -1.63
C VAL A 61 5.45 -5.11 -2.74
N HIS A 62 6.67 -5.55 -2.46
CA HIS A 62 7.49 -6.34 -3.37
C HIS A 62 7.35 -7.83 -3.01
N ASP A 63 6.98 -8.67 -3.98
CA ASP A 63 7.08 -10.13 -3.83
C ASP A 63 8.06 -10.72 -4.84
N ALA A 64 8.87 -11.69 -4.41
CA ALA A 64 9.97 -12.26 -5.20
C ALA A 64 9.52 -13.32 -6.23
N THR A 65 8.27 -13.27 -6.71
CA THR A 65 7.62 -14.44 -7.34
C THR A 65 7.12 -14.23 -8.76
N TRP A 66 7.23 -15.28 -9.58
CA TRP A 66 6.82 -15.33 -11.00
C TRP A 66 5.31 -15.20 -11.25
N ARG A 67 4.47 -15.05 -10.22
CA ARG A 67 3.01 -14.98 -10.38
C ARG A 67 2.57 -13.53 -10.54
N HIS A 68 2.29 -13.12 -11.78
CA HIS A 68 1.58 -11.88 -12.08
C HIS A 68 0.18 -11.88 -11.42
N PRO A 69 -0.29 -10.77 -10.83
CA PRO A 69 -1.65 -10.60 -10.42
C PRO A 69 -2.39 -10.45 -11.73
N ARG A 70 -3.05 -11.52 -12.16
CA ARG A 70 -3.97 -11.41 -13.27
C ARG A 70 -5.06 -10.46 -12.82
N MET A 71 -5.22 -9.33 -13.50
CA MET A 71 -6.51 -8.66 -13.57
C MET A 71 -7.45 -9.62 -14.31
N SER A 72 -7.96 -10.62 -13.59
CA SER A 72 -9.11 -11.37 -14.06
C SER A 72 -10.28 -10.41 -14.03
N ARG A 73 -10.81 -10.10 -15.23
CA ARG A 73 -12.13 -9.50 -15.42
C ARG A 73 -13.08 -10.12 -14.39
N PRO A 74 -13.81 -9.32 -13.58
CA PRO A 74 -14.56 -9.83 -12.45
C PRO A 74 -15.62 -10.83 -12.94
N THR A 75 -15.35 -12.11 -12.79
CA THR A 75 -16.38 -13.14 -12.83
C THR A 75 -16.93 -13.25 -11.41
N ALA A 76 -18.26 -13.20 -11.30
CA ALA A 76 -19.05 -12.96 -10.10
C ALA A 76 -18.90 -13.99 -8.95
N GLU A 77 -17.87 -14.83 -8.95
CA GLU A 77 -17.70 -15.93 -7.98
C GLU A 77 -16.33 -16.00 -7.30
N ALA A 78 -15.45 -15.00 -7.47
CA ALA A 78 -14.13 -15.01 -6.82
C ALA A 78 -14.01 -13.95 -5.71
N THR A 79 -13.91 -14.42 -4.46
CA THR A 79 -13.56 -13.62 -3.27
C THR A 79 -12.20 -12.88 -3.42
N ALA A 80 -11.41 -13.22 -4.45
CA ALA A 80 -10.12 -12.63 -4.81
C ALA A 80 -10.18 -11.18 -5.37
N GLY A 81 -11.37 -10.61 -5.58
CA GLY A 81 -11.52 -9.23 -6.10
C GLY A 81 -11.68 -8.15 -5.04
N ARG A 82 -12.05 -8.48 -3.80
CA ARG A 82 -12.49 -7.47 -2.81
C ARG A 82 -11.36 -6.62 -2.24
N GLY A 83 -10.18 -7.19 -2.04
CA GLY A 83 -9.03 -6.45 -1.50
C GLY A 83 -8.55 -5.35 -2.44
N LEU A 84 -8.47 -5.64 -3.74
CA LEU A 84 -8.15 -4.62 -4.74
C LEU A 84 -9.29 -3.61 -4.95
N LEU A 85 -10.55 -3.97 -4.70
CA LEU A 85 -11.64 -2.98 -4.68
C LEU A 85 -11.49 -1.98 -3.53
N LEU A 86 -11.05 -2.42 -2.34
CA LEU A 86 -10.74 -1.52 -1.23
C LEU A 86 -9.54 -0.63 -1.56
N VAL A 87 -8.46 -1.22 -2.10
CA VAL A 87 -7.30 -0.44 -2.56
C VAL A 87 -7.71 0.59 -3.62
N ASN A 88 -8.56 0.22 -4.58
CA ASN A 88 -9.05 1.12 -5.61
C ASN A 88 -9.98 2.23 -5.09
N ALA A 89 -10.69 1.97 -3.99
CA ALA A 89 -11.56 2.96 -3.36
C ALA A 89 -10.79 3.93 -2.44
N LEU A 90 -9.68 3.47 -1.85
CA LEU A 90 -8.92 4.22 -0.86
C LEU A 90 -7.69 4.90 -1.45
N ALA A 91 -6.92 4.29 -2.34
CA ALA A 91 -5.73 4.93 -2.90
C ALA A 91 -6.12 5.99 -3.93
N ASP A 92 -5.32 7.06 -4.03
CA ASP A 92 -5.52 8.05 -5.10
C ASP A 92 -5.08 7.49 -6.44
N VAL A 93 -3.98 6.73 -6.43
CA VAL A 93 -3.49 5.96 -7.56
C VAL A 93 -2.91 4.65 -7.04
N TRP A 94 -3.05 3.57 -7.80
CA TRP A 94 -2.39 2.33 -7.51
C TRP A 94 -1.99 1.62 -8.80
N GLY A 95 -1.07 0.68 -8.70
CA GLY A 95 -0.64 -0.07 -9.87
C GLY A 95 0.19 -1.30 -9.54
N VAL A 96 0.58 -1.99 -10.60
CA VAL A 96 1.42 -3.17 -10.54
C VAL A 96 2.58 -3.00 -11.52
N LYS A 97 3.80 -3.13 -11.03
CA LYS A 97 5.02 -3.14 -11.84
C LYS A 97 5.64 -4.54 -11.80
N PRO A 98 5.57 -5.33 -12.88
CA PRO A 98 6.30 -6.58 -12.96
C PRO A 98 7.81 -6.33 -13.03
N HIS A 99 8.60 -7.21 -12.41
CA HIS A 99 10.07 -7.17 -12.52
C HIS A 99 10.52 -8.03 -13.70
N ALA A 100 11.61 -7.63 -14.36
CA ALA A 100 12.05 -8.26 -15.62
C ALA A 100 12.47 -9.74 -15.47
N VAL A 101 12.97 -10.13 -14.29
CA VAL A 101 13.49 -11.47 -14.02
C VAL A 101 12.51 -12.30 -13.20
N SER A 102 12.05 -11.79 -12.06
CA SER A 102 11.03 -12.43 -11.25
C SER A 102 10.44 -11.44 -10.25
N GLY A 103 9.18 -11.65 -9.89
CA GLY A 103 8.53 -10.80 -8.91
C GLY A 103 7.73 -9.65 -9.50
N LYS A 104 7.14 -8.90 -8.58
CA LYS A 104 6.40 -7.69 -8.90
C LYS A 104 6.42 -6.77 -7.69
N THR A 105 6.14 -5.51 -7.99
CA THR A 105 5.75 -4.51 -7.01
C THR A 105 4.29 -4.18 -7.23
N VAL A 106 3.47 -4.33 -6.19
CA VAL A 106 2.14 -3.71 -6.15
C VAL A 106 2.26 -2.47 -5.28
N TRP A 107 1.73 -1.35 -5.73
CA TRP A 107 1.95 -0.06 -5.08
C TRP A 107 0.67 0.76 -5.00
N THR A 108 0.62 1.64 -4.02
CA THR A 108 -0.46 2.61 -3.76
C THR A 108 0.13 3.95 -3.42
N GLU A 109 -0.50 5.01 -3.90
CA GLU A 109 -0.15 6.40 -3.63
C GLU A 109 -1.31 7.11 -2.94
N PHE A 110 -0.97 7.93 -1.95
CA PHE A 110 -1.88 8.77 -1.19
C PHE A 110 -1.31 10.19 -1.13
N LYS A 111 -2.08 11.17 -1.58
CA LYS A 111 -1.83 12.58 -1.28
C LYS A 111 -2.07 12.78 0.21
N VAL A 112 -1.06 13.31 0.88
CA VAL A 112 -1.05 13.56 2.31
C VAL A 112 -0.70 15.01 2.55
N LYS A 113 -1.41 15.64 3.48
CA LYS A 113 -1.00 16.95 3.95
C LYS A 113 0.21 16.79 4.85
N THR A 114 1.37 17.29 4.42
CA THR A 114 2.51 17.45 5.33
C THR A 114 2.22 18.63 6.26
N ARG A 115 2.73 18.59 7.50
CA ARG A 115 2.53 19.68 8.48
C ARG A 115 2.98 21.06 7.95
N GLN A 116 3.84 21.09 6.93
CA GLN A 116 4.33 22.32 6.30
C GLN A 116 3.28 23.06 5.44
N GLU A 117 2.16 22.42 5.07
CA GLU A 117 1.08 23.07 4.31
C GLU A 117 -0.07 23.60 5.18
N LEU A 118 0.03 23.51 6.51
CA LEU A 118 -0.93 24.20 7.38
C LEU A 118 -0.74 25.72 7.20
N PRO A 119 -1.77 26.49 6.83
CA PRO A 119 -1.64 27.93 6.71
C PRO A 119 -1.13 28.48 8.05
N SER A 120 0.00 29.16 7.99
CA SER A 120 0.68 29.82 9.09
C SER A 120 -0.21 30.92 9.67
N GLY A 121 -1.19 30.55 10.49
CA GLY A 121 -2.20 31.48 11.01
C GLY A 121 -2.97 31.02 12.24
N ALA A 122 -2.62 29.90 12.87
CA ALA A 122 -3.24 29.50 14.13
C ALA A 122 -2.35 29.89 15.32
N THR A 123 -2.44 31.16 15.73
CA THR A 123 -2.00 31.61 17.06
C THR A 123 -2.78 30.80 18.09
N ARG A 124 -2.09 29.96 18.87
CA ARG A 124 -2.67 29.37 20.08
C ARG A 124 -2.75 30.46 21.15
N CYS A 125 -3.97 30.78 21.58
CA CYS A 125 -4.21 31.42 22.87
C CYS A 125 -3.94 30.43 24.01
#